data_AF-A0A532D2Y6-F1
#
_entry.id   AF-A0A532D2Y6-F1
#
_cell.length_a   1.000
_cell.length_b   1.000
_cell.length_c   1.000
_cell.angle_alpha   90.00
_cell.angle_beta   90.00
_cell.angle_gamma   90.00
#
_symmetry.space_group_name_H-M   'P 1'
#
loop_
_entity.id
_entity.type
_entity.pdbx_description
1 polymer ?
#
loop_
_entity_poly.entity_id
_entity_poly.type
_entity_poly.pdbx_seq_one_letter_code
_entity_poly.pdbx_strand_id
1 'polypeptide(L)'
;MGRAALGIVSCALALTIGMAGVLWAGEKEDMEAMQKQLNKGVLEKPFNPGDAAALDAYLQQAIKNNTPPPQTQAPAGWQPGWTCNNLLYSYSQYRNCHHYYRYYGHYYGY
;
A
#
# COMPACT_ATOMS: atom_id res chain seq x y z
N MET A 1 39.47 -52.12 -25.27
CA MET A 1 38.50 -51.16 -25.85
C MET A 1 37.84 -50.44 -24.67
N GLY A 2 38.08 -49.16 -24.44
CA GLY A 2 37.50 -48.52 -23.24
C GLY A 2 38.05 -47.16 -22.82
N ARG A 3 38.81 -46.46 -23.68
CA ARG A 3 39.38 -45.13 -23.35
C ARG A 3 38.80 -43.98 -24.16
N ALA A 4 37.96 -44.27 -25.17
CA ALA A 4 37.33 -43.26 -26.02
C ALA A 4 35.98 -42.75 -25.47
N ALA A 5 35.34 -43.47 -24.56
CA ALA A 5 34.01 -43.11 -24.05
C ALA A 5 34.03 -42.01 -22.97
N LEU A 6 35.17 -41.78 -22.30
CA LEU A 6 35.25 -40.77 -21.22
C LEU A 6 35.42 -39.32 -21.72
N GLY A 7 35.91 -39.12 -22.95
CA GLY A 7 36.10 -37.77 -23.51
C GLY A 7 34.80 -37.09 -23.92
N ILE A 8 33.82 -37.86 -24.40
CA ILE A 8 32.55 -37.33 -24.91
C ILE A 8 31.62 -36.94 -23.75
N VAL A 9 31.67 -37.67 -22.63
CA VAL A 9 30.84 -37.40 -21.45
C VAL A 9 31.26 -36.10 -20.74
N SER A 10 32.55 -35.74 -20.77
CA SER A 10 33.04 -34.46 -20.21
C SER A 10 32.55 -33.23 -20.99
N CYS A 11 32.38 -33.33 -22.31
CA CYS A 11 31.88 -32.20 -23.11
C CYS A 11 30.38 -31.98 -22.94
N ALA A 12 29.61 -33.05 -22.72
CA ALA A 12 28.17 -32.96 -22.49
C ALA A 12 27.80 -32.35 -21.13
N LEU A 13 28.63 -32.55 -20.10
CA LEU A 13 28.41 -31.99 -18.76
C LEU A 13 28.77 -30.51 -18.66
N ALA A 14 29.69 -30.02 -19.51
CA ALA A 14 30.05 -28.60 -19.56
C ALA A 14 28.98 -27.73 -20.25
N LEU A 15 28.16 -28.32 -21.14
CA LEU A 15 27.11 -27.59 -21.85
C LEU A 15 25.82 -27.37 -21.03
N THR A 16 25.58 -28.17 -19.98
CA THR A 16 24.34 -28.05 -19.19
C THR A 16 24.41 -26.97 -18.12
N ILE A 17 25.60 -26.49 -17.74
CA ILE A 17 25.78 -25.45 -16.71
C ILE A 17 25.64 -24.03 -17.30
N GLY A 18 25.77 -23.88 -18.63
CA GLY A 18 25.69 -22.57 -19.31
C GLY A 18 24.28 -21.99 -19.49
N MET A 19 23.20 -22.76 -19.23
CA MET A 19 21.82 -22.30 -19.43
C MET A 19 21.13 -21.73 -18.19
N ALA A 20 21.80 -21.67 -17.03
CA ALA A 20 21.20 -21.11 -15.82
C ALA A 20 21.17 -19.57 -15.80
N GLY A 21 21.97 -18.89 -16.64
CA GLY A 21 22.09 -17.42 -16.62
C GLY A 21 20.97 -16.66 -17.34
N VAL A 22 20.19 -17.30 -18.21
CA VAL A 22 19.18 -16.62 -19.05
C VAL A 22 17.86 -16.40 -18.30
N LEU A 23 17.56 -17.20 -17.28
CA LEU A 23 16.30 -17.09 -16.52
C LEU A 23 16.30 -15.92 -15.51
N TRP A 24 17.47 -15.46 -15.06
CA TRP A 24 17.59 -14.45 -13.99
C TRP A 24 17.60 -13.00 -14.51
N ALA A 25 17.75 -12.80 -15.83
CA ALA A 25 17.73 -11.48 -16.44
C ALA A 25 16.31 -10.89 -16.48
N GLY A 26 15.29 -11.73 -16.75
CA GLY A 26 13.88 -11.32 -16.78
C GLY A 26 13.34 -10.95 -15.39
N GLU A 27 13.68 -11.72 -14.35
CA GLU A 27 13.24 -11.42 -12.97
C GLU A 27 13.75 -10.06 -12.48
N LYS A 28 14.95 -9.64 -12.88
CA LYS A 28 15.53 -8.36 -12.41
C LYS A 28 14.81 -7.16 -13.01
N GLU A 29 14.50 -7.20 -14.30
CA GLU A 29 13.70 -6.16 -14.97
C GLU A 29 12.28 -6.08 -14.40
N ASP A 30 11.64 -7.23 -14.15
CA ASP A 30 10.31 -7.30 -13.56
C ASP A 30 10.29 -6.77 -12.11
N MET A 31 11.33 -7.04 -11.33
CA MET A 31 11.48 -6.49 -9.98
C MET A 31 11.72 -4.97 -9.99
N GLU A 32 12.52 -4.44 -10.92
CA GLU A 32 12.73 -3.00 -11.04
C GLU A 32 11.47 -2.26 -11.51
N ALA A 33 10.69 -2.86 -12.42
CA ALA A 33 9.41 -2.33 -12.85
C ALA A 33 8.39 -2.33 -11.70
N MET A 34 8.29 -3.43 -10.93
CA MET A 34 7.45 -3.49 -9.73
C MET A 34 7.90 -2.49 -8.66
N GLN A 35 9.21 -2.36 -8.42
CA GLN A 35 9.73 -1.41 -7.45
C GLN A 35 9.43 0.03 -7.86
N LYS A 36 9.53 0.39 -9.15
CA LYS A 36 9.11 1.70 -9.66
C LYS A 36 7.62 1.94 -9.49
N GLN A 37 6.77 0.94 -9.73
CA GLN A 37 5.33 1.06 -9.53
C GLN A 37 4.96 1.22 -8.05
N LEU A 38 5.60 0.46 -7.16
CA LEU A 38 5.41 0.57 -5.71
C LEU A 38 5.90 1.93 -5.19
N ASN A 39 7.09 2.36 -5.61
CA ASN A 39 7.62 3.68 -5.27
C ASN A 39 6.70 4.79 -5.78
N LYS A 40 6.17 4.68 -7.00
CA LYS A 40 5.21 5.64 -7.56
C LYS A 40 3.91 5.65 -6.75
N GLY A 41 3.36 4.49 -6.39
CA GLY A 41 2.15 4.40 -5.56
C GLY A 41 2.34 4.97 -4.14
N VAL A 42 3.50 4.77 -3.54
CA VAL A 42 3.86 5.33 -2.22
C VAL A 42 4.04 6.85 -2.29
N LEU A 43 4.66 7.36 -3.36
CA LEU A 43 4.84 8.80 -3.56
C LEU A 43 3.53 9.52 -3.91
N GLU A 44 2.63 8.88 -4.66
CA GLU A 44 1.34 9.45 -5.06
C GLU A 44 0.33 9.49 -3.92
N LYS A 45 0.39 8.53 -2.97
CA LYS A 45 -0.50 8.48 -1.80
C LYS A 45 0.24 7.97 -0.56
N PRO A 46 1.04 8.82 0.12
CA PRO A 46 1.76 8.41 1.33
C PRO A 46 0.82 7.97 2.46
N PHE A 47 -0.45 8.40 2.43
CA PHE A 47 -1.53 7.87 3.24
C PHE A 47 -2.71 7.49 2.35
N ASN A 48 -2.95 6.19 2.19
CA ASN A 48 -4.16 5.67 1.58
C ASN A 48 -5.05 5.13 2.71
N PRO A 49 -6.14 5.83 3.10
CA PRO A 49 -7.05 5.32 4.12
C PRO A 49 -7.78 4.04 3.68
N GLY A 50 -7.58 3.57 2.44
CA GLY A 50 -8.20 2.37 1.89
C GLY A 50 -9.37 2.73 0.99
N ASP A 51 -10.46 1.95 1.10
CA ASP A 51 -11.64 2.12 0.28
C ASP A 51 -12.50 3.32 0.72
N ALA A 52 -12.39 4.41 -0.02
CA ALA A 52 -13.16 5.63 0.20
C ALA A 52 -14.69 5.40 0.08
N ALA A 53 -15.13 4.46 -0.74
CA ALA A 53 -16.55 4.16 -0.90
C ALA A 53 -17.12 3.44 0.34
N ALA A 54 -16.35 2.50 0.89
CA ALA A 54 -16.72 1.83 2.13
C ALA A 54 -16.81 2.81 3.32
N LEU A 55 -15.86 3.75 3.41
CA LEU A 55 -15.91 4.83 4.39
C LEU A 55 -17.17 5.68 4.21
N ASP A 56 -17.47 6.09 2.98
CA ASP A 56 -18.65 6.91 2.69
C ASP A 56 -19.95 6.21 3.08
N ALA A 57 -20.09 4.93 2.72
CA ALA A 57 -21.26 4.12 3.07
C ALA A 57 -21.44 4.00 4.59
N TYR A 58 -20.36 3.71 5.33
CA TYR A 58 -20.37 3.68 6.79
C TYR A 58 -20.85 5.01 7.39
N LEU A 59 -20.29 6.12 6.91
CA LEU A 59 -20.63 7.46 7.40
C LEU A 59 -22.07 7.84 7.08
N GLN A 60 -22.56 7.56 5.86
CA GLN A 60 -23.95 7.81 5.50
C GLN A 60 -24.92 7.06 6.42
N GLN A 61 -24.62 5.80 6.73
CA GLN A 61 -25.45 5.01 7.63
C GLN A 61 -25.40 5.53 9.07
N ALA A 62 -24.23 5.92 9.56
CA ALA A 62 -24.07 6.49 10.89
C ALA A 62 -24.84 7.81 11.05
N ILE A 63 -24.76 8.71 10.06
CA ILE A 63 -25.53 9.97 10.04
C ILE A 63 -27.03 9.71 9.95
N LYS A 64 -27.47 8.79 9.08
CA LYS A 64 -28.88 8.41 8.95
C LYS A 64 -29.45 7.88 10.26
N ASN A 65 -28.64 7.13 11.02
CA ASN A 65 -29.01 6.59 12.32
C ASN A 65 -28.80 7.60 13.46
N ASN A 66 -28.43 8.84 13.17
CA ASN A 66 -28.09 9.89 14.13
C ASN A 66 -27.08 9.43 15.20
N THR A 67 -26.18 8.52 14.82
CA THR A 67 -25.19 7.96 15.73
C THR A 67 -24.11 9.01 15.99
N PRO A 68 -23.81 9.35 17.26
CA PRO A 68 -22.79 10.32 17.56
C PRO A 68 -21.40 9.81 17.14
N PRO A 69 -20.48 10.70 16.75
CA PRO A 69 -19.12 10.29 16.42
C PRO A 69 -18.44 9.71 17.66
N PRO A 70 -17.65 8.62 17.51
CA PRO A 70 -17.00 7.95 18.64
C PRO A 70 -15.91 8.82 19.29
N GLN A 71 -15.48 9.87 18.61
CA GLN A 71 -14.52 10.84 19.11
C GLN A 71 -15.08 12.24 18.89
N THR A 72 -15.29 12.96 19.99
CA THR A 72 -15.78 14.35 19.99
C THR A 72 -14.66 15.37 20.16
N GLN A 73 -13.52 14.92 20.70
CA GLN A 73 -12.35 15.75 20.95
C GLN A 73 -11.32 15.61 19.83
N ALA A 74 -10.60 16.71 19.57
CA ALA A 74 -9.52 16.71 18.61
C ALA A 74 -8.45 15.66 18.96
N PRO A 75 -7.84 15.00 17.95
CA PRO A 75 -6.65 14.18 18.17
C PRO A 75 -5.51 14.98 18.83
N ALA A 76 -4.61 14.27 19.52
CA ALA A 76 -3.44 14.91 20.14
C ALA A 76 -2.61 15.65 19.09
N GLY A 77 -2.27 16.92 19.37
CA GLY A 77 -1.48 17.77 18.47
C GLY A 77 -2.27 18.43 17.34
N TRP A 78 -3.59 18.29 17.30
CA TRP A 78 -4.45 19.01 16.35
C TRP A 78 -4.23 20.52 16.41
N GLN A 79 -4.06 21.14 15.24
CA GLN A 79 -3.85 22.59 15.13
C GLN A 79 -5.10 23.28 14.58
N PRO A 80 -5.32 24.56 14.92
CA PRO A 80 -6.35 25.38 14.28
C PRO A 80 -6.18 25.40 12.75
N GLY A 81 -7.30 25.24 12.03
CA GLY A 81 -7.33 25.20 10.57
C GLY A 81 -7.02 23.84 9.94
N TRP A 82 -6.76 22.79 10.74
CA TRP A 82 -6.62 21.43 10.21
C TRP A 82 -7.95 20.84 9.74
N THR A 83 -7.83 19.92 8.79
CA THR A 83 -8.92 19.11 8.24
C THR A 83 -8.63 17.63 8.46
N CYS A 84 -9.59 16.77 8.14
CA CYS A 84 -9.37 15.32 8.26
C CYS A 84 -8.20 14.82 7.38
N ASN A 85 -7.88 15.52 6.29
CA ASN A 85 -6.74 15.18 5.43
C ASN A 85 -5.38 15.38 6.11
N ASN A 86 -5.31 16.12 7.22
CA ASN A 86 -4.08 16.27 8.00
C ASN A 86 -3.79 15.03 8.87
N LEU A 87 -4.76 14.13 9.03
CA LEU A 87 -4.62 12.89 9.82
C LEU A 87 -4.09 11.76 8.94
N LEU A 88 -2.79 11.79 8.68
CA LEU A 88 -2.11 10.88 7.73
C LEU A 88 -1.56 9.59 8.36
N TYR A 89 -1.79 9.35 9.65
CA TYR A 89 -1.12 8.26 10.39
C TYR A 89 -2.08 7.24 10.99
N SER A 90 -3.39 7.54 10.99
CA SER A 90 -4.37 6.67 11.63
C SER A 90 -5.69 6.71 10.87
N TYR A 91 -6.06 5.56 10.29
CA TYR A 91 -7.36 5.40 9.64
C TYR A 91 -8.53 5.65 10.60
N SER A 92 -8.40 5.23 11.87
CA SER A 92 -9.46 5.44 12.85
C SER A 92 -9.67 6.92 13.15
N GLN A 93 -8.59 7.70 13.32
CA GLN A 93 -8.67 9.14 13.51
C GLN A 93 -9.21 9.84 12.27
N TYR A 94 -8.77 9.43 11.08
CA TYR A 94 -9.27 9.93 9.80
C TYR A 94 -10.79 9.71 9.66
N ARG A 95 -11.25 8.46 9.82
CA ARG A 95 -12.68 8.08 9.78
C ARG A 95 -13.48 8.86 10.83
N ASN A 96 -12.99 8.91 12.07
CA ASN A 96 -13.68 9.59 13.16
C ASN A 96 -13.80 11.10 12.90
N CYS A 97 -12.76 11.72 12.34
CA CYS A 97 -12.81 13.12 11.91
C CYS A 97 -13.88 13.34 10.84
N HIS A 98 -13.96 12.47 9.82
CA HIS A 98 -15.01 12.57 8.81
C HIS A 98 -16.41 12.39 9.39
N HIS A 99 -16.56 11.48 10.36
CA HIS A 99 -17.82 11.32 11.08
C HIS A 99 -18.18 12.57 11.87
N TYR A 100 -17.23 13.12 12.64
CA TYR A 100 -17.42 14.36 13.38
C TYR A 100 -17.84 15.51 12.48
N TYR A 101 -17.11 15.73 11.38
CA TYR A 101 -17.40 16.81 10.44
C TYR A 101 -18.78 16.67 9.79
N ARG A 102 -19.20 15.45 9.41
CA ARG A 102 -20.54 15.23 8.85
C ARG A 102 -21.67 15.37 9.87
N TYR A 103 -21.41 15.01 11.12
CA TYR A 103 -22.41 15.08 12.19
C TYR A 103 -22.60 16.52 12.68
N TYR A 104 -21.51 17.27 12.88
CA TYR A 104 -21.53 18.62 13.46
C TYR A 104 -21.40 19.75 12.44
N GLY A 105 -20.97 19.47 11.21
CA GLY A 105 -20.79 20.46 10.15
C GLY A 105 -19.53 21.33 10.27
N HIS A 106 -18.66 21.06 11.24
CA HIS A 106 -17.41 21.79 11.46
C HIS A 106 -16.28 20.86 11.93
N TYR A 107 -15.04 21.34 11.84
CA TYR A 107 -13.86 20.62 12.33
C TYR A 107 -13.61 20.92 13.81
N TYR A 108 -12.79 20.10 14.47
CA TYR A 108 -12.46 20.29 15.88
C TYR A 108 -11.85 21.68 16.15
N GLY A 109 -12.26 22.30 17.26
CA GLY A 109 -11.71 23.57 17.73
C GLY A 109 -12.43 24.83 17.24
N TYR A 110 -13.60 24.70 16.63
CA TYR A 110 -14.56 25.79 16.41
C TYR A 110 -15.59 25.88 17.53
#